data_AF-A0A2N1QJQ0-F1
#
_entry.id   AF-A0A2N1QJQ0-F1
#
_cell.length_a   1.000
_cell.length_b   1.000
_cell.length_c   1.000
_cell.angle_alpha   90.00
_cell.angle_beta   90.00
_cell.angle_gamma   90.00
#
_symmetry.space_group_name_H-M   'P 1'
#
loop_
_entity.id
_entity.type
_entity.pdbx_description
1 polymer ?
#
loop_
_entity_poly.entity_id
_entity_poly.type
_entity_poly.pdbx_seq_one_letter_code
_entity_poly.pdbx_strand_id
1 'polypeptide(L)'
;MNEERLIQSFKKGELLYLRLTYIMITITVILFAVGLYAVKMIVAVPAAIIEASAMFLYVNLAHFIYGIGRIIYYVSKIRPLGEKVSIKRSFISIILSPVNALILYIALIFIALSSCAA
;
A
#
# COMPACT_ATOMS: atom_id res chain seq x y z
N MET A 1 23.64 -19.66 10.10
CA MET A 1 23.11 -18.94 8.92
C MET A 1 23.81 -17.59 8.88
N ASN A 2 24.67 -17.32 7.89
CA ASN A 2 25.58 -16.16 7.87
C ASN A 2 24.83 -14.84 8.12
N GLU A 3 25.23 -14.08 9.13
CA GLU A 3 24.60 -12.80 9.51
C GLU A 3 24.56 -11.82 8.33
N GLU A 4 25.58 -11.84 7.48
CA GLU A 4 25.63 -11.09 6.21
C GLU A 4 24.45 -11.41 5.28
N ARG A 5 24.04 -12.68 5.20
CA ARG A 5 22.92 -13.12 4.34
C ARG A 5 21.59 -12.58 4.85
N LEU A 6 21.41 -12.51 6.17
CA LEU A 6 20.23 -11.91 6.81
C LEU A 6 20.13 -10.42 6.50
N ILE A 7 21.24 -9.70 6.68
CA ILE A 7 21.32 -8.25 6.42
C ILE A 7 21.06 -7.92 4.95
N GLN A 8 21.68 -8.66 4.03
CA GLN A 8 21.46 -8.47 2.59
C GLN A 8 20.00 -8.73 2.20
N SER A 9 19.40 -9.78 2.75
CA SER A 9 17.99 -10.11 2.50
C SER A 9 17.05 -9.02 3.02
N PHE A 10 17.32 -8.49 4.22
CA PHE A 10 16.55 -7.37 4.77
C PHE A 10 16.69 -6.10 3.92
N LYS A 11 17.89 -5.73 3.48
CA LYS A 11 18.14 -4.57 2.60
C LYS A 11 17.39 -4.69 1.27
N LYS A 12 17.40 -5.87 0.64
CA LYS A 12 16.61 -6.14 -0.58
C LYS A 12 15.12 -6.03 -0.30
N GLY A 13 14.67 -6.59 0.83
CA GLY A 13 13.30 -6.45 1.31
C GLY A 13 12.89 -4.99 1.48
N GLU A 14 13.71 -4.12 2.09
CA GLU A 14 13.38 -2.69 2.31
C GLU A 14 13.07 -1.96 1.00
N LEU A 15 13.86 -2.24 -0.05
CA LEU A 15 13.65 -1.65 -1.36
C LEU A 15 12.38 -2.18 -2.03
N LEU A 16 12.16 -3.51 -1.96
CA LEU A 16 10.97 -4.12 -2.54
C LEU A 16 9.69 -3.61 -1.88
N TYR A 17 9.68 -3.53 -0.56
CA TYR A 17 8.53 -3.05 0.20
C TYR A 17 8.15 -1.61 -0.17
N LEU A 18 9.14 -0.72 -0.27
CA LEU A 18 8.89 0.65 -0.73
C LEU A 18 8.41 0.73 -2.18
N ARG A 19 8.97 -0.09 -3.09
CA ARG A 19 8.48 -0.18 -4.48
C ARG A 19 7.03 -0.63 -4.55
N LEU A 20 6.65 -1.63 -3.75
CA LEU A 20 5.26 -2.08 -3.65
C LEU A 20 4.35 -0.97 -3.14
N THR A 21 4.77 -0.22 -2.11
CA THR A 21 4.02 0.97 -1.66
C THR A 21 3.77 1.95 -2.80
N TYR A 22 4.80 2.29 -3.60
CA TYR A 22 4.62 3.20 -4.73
C TYR A 22 3.69 2.65 -5.81
N ILE A 23 3.82 1.37 -6.17
CA ILE A 23 2.89 0.71 -7.11
C ILE A 23 1.47 0.80 -6.59
N MET A 24 1.26 0.54 -5.29
CA MET A 24 -0.06 0.59 -4.68
C MET A 24 -0.65 2.00 -4.70
N ILE A 25 0.18 3.02 -4.44
CA ILE A 25 -0.22 4.43 -4.56
C ILE A 25 -0.60 4.77 -6.00
N THR A 26 0.18 4.34 -6.98
CA THR A 26 -0.13 4.58 -8.40
C THR A 26 -1.47 3.97 -8.77
N ILE A 27 -1.75 2.73 -8.36
CA ILE A 27 -3.05 2.08 -8.60
C ILE A 27 -4.18 2.87 -7.94
N THR A 28 -4.01 3.29 -6.68
CA THR A 28 -5.00 4.11 -5.97
C THR A 28 -5.29 5.43 -6.68
N VAL A 29 -4.26 6.13 -7.15
CA VAL A 29 -4.42 7.40 -7.87
C VAL A 29 -5.19 7.19 -9.18
N ILE A 30 -4.94 6.09 -9.90
CA ILE A 30 -5.69 5.74 -11.10
C ILE A 30 -7.16 5.48 -10.76
N LEU A 31 -7.44 4.67 -9.74
CA LEU A 31 -8.81 4.39 -9.31
C LEU A 31 -9.55 5.66 -8.86
N PHE A 32 -8.86 6.55 -8.16
CA PHE A 32 -9.41 7.84 -7.76
C PHE A 32 -9.77 8.71 -8.97
N ALA A 33 -8.90 8.79 -9.97
CA ALA A 33 -9.19 9.51 -11.21
C ALA A 33 -10.37 8.90 -11.98
N VAL A 34 -10.45 7.57 -12.03
CA VAL A 34 -11.58 6.84 -12.64
C VAL A 34 -12.89 7.16 -11.91
N GLY A 35 -12.90 7.10 -10.59
CA GLY A 35 -14.08 7.44 -9.78
C GLY A 35 -14.55 8.87 -9.99
N LEU A 36 -13.62 9.84 -9.96
CA LEU A 36 -13.93 11.24 -10.25
C LEU A 36 -14.51 11.43 -11.65
N TYR A 37 -13.92 10.78 -12.66
CA TYR A 37 -14.40 10.86 -14.04
C TYR A 37 -15.79 10.25 -14.18
N ALA A 38 -16.04 9.10 -13.59
CA ALA A 38 -17.33 8.41 -13.63
C ALA A 38 -18.46 9.23 -13.00
N VAL A 39 -18.21 9.84 -11.83
CA VAL A 39 -19.17 10.77 -11.19
C VAL A 39 -19.46 11.96 -12.07
N LYS A 40 -18.42 12.57 -12.66
CA LYS A 40 -18.57 13.75 -13.53
C LYS A 40 -19.37 13.44 -14.80
N MET A 41 -19.23 12.24 -15.34
CA MET A 41 -19.90 11.81 -16.57
C MET A 41 -21.26 11.13 -16.32
N ILE A 42 -21.63 10.87 -15.06
CA ILE A 42 -22.82 10.11 -14.68
C ILE A 42 -22.82 8.74 -15.38
N VAL A 43 -21.68 8.04 -15.29
CA VAL A 43 -21.50 6.71 -15.88
C VAL A 43 -21.30 5.70 -14.77
N ALA A 44 -22.10 4.64 -14.80
CA ALA A 44 -21.92 3.51 -13.88
C ALA A 44 -20.56 2.82 -14.14
N VAL A 45 -19.80 2.62 -13.07
CA VAL A 45 -18.54 1.89 -13.14
C VAL A 45 -18.85 0.39 -13.13
N PRO A 46 -18.20 -0.43 -13.98
CA PRO A 46 -18.40 -1.88 -13.97
C PRO A 46 -18.21 -2.50 -12.58
N ALA A 47 -19.13 -3.39 -12.17
CA ALA A 47 -19.10 -4.03 -10.85
C ALA A 47 -17.76 -4.73 -10.52
N ALA A 48 -17.13 -5.32 -11.53
CA ALA A 48 -15.81 -5.95 -11.38
C ALA A 48 -14.72 -4.97 -10.89
N ILE A 49 -14.78 -3.70 -11.29
CA ILE A 49 -13.83 -2.67 -10.84
C ILE A 49 -14.11 -2.30 -9.37
N ILE A 50 -15.39 -2.26 -8.97
CA ILE A 50 -15.80 -2.01 -7.59
C ILE A 50 -15.27 -3.11 -6.67
N GLU A 51 -15.51 -4.37 -7.03
CA GLU A 51 -15.03 -5.54 -6.28
C GLU A 51 -13.51 -5.58 -6.20
N ALA A 52 -12.81 -5.37 -7.33
CA ALA A 52 -11.36 -5.32 -7.36
C ALA A 52 -10.80 -4.21 -6.46
N SER A 53 -11.43 -3.04 -6.46
CA SER A 53 -11.05 -1.90 -5.61
C SER A 53 -11.29 -2.18 -4.12
N ALA A 54 -12.39 -2.87 -3.78
CA ALA A 54 -12.67 -3.31 -2.42
C ALA A 54 -11.66 -4.36 -1.94
N MET A 55 -11.33 -5.36 -2.77
CA MET A 55 -10.26 -6.32 -2.47
C MET A 55 -8.91 -5.62 -2.26
N PHE A 56 -8.63 -4.61 -3.08
CA PHE A 56 -7.41 -3.82 -2.98
C PHE A 56 -7.29 -3.03 -1.66
N LEU A 57 -8.42 -2.68 -1.03
CA LEU A 57 -8.44 -2.08 0.31
C LEU A 57 -7.92 -3.07 1.38
N TYR A 58 -8.29 -4.35 1.30
CA TYR A 58 -7.75 -5.39 2.18
C TYR A 58 -6.26 -5.63 1.95
N VAL A 59 -5.79 -5.54 0.69
CA VAL A 59 -4.36 -5.60 0.37
C VAL A 59 -3.60 -4.44 1.03
N ASN A 60 -4.16 -3.23 1.06
CA ASN A 60 -3.57 -2.09 1.78
C ASN A 60 -3.44 -2.36 3.29
N LEU A 61 -4.47 -2.95 3.90
CA LEU A 61 -4.41 -3.34 5.31
C LEU A 61 -3.33 -4.39 5.56
N ALA A 62 -3.28 -5.44 4.75
CA ALA A 62 -2.26 -6.49 4.86
C ALA A 62 -0.84 -5.93 4.68
N HIS A 63 -0.65 -5.02 3.72
CA HIS A 63 0.62 -4.32 3.48
C HIS A 63 1.05 -3.48 4.68
N PHE A 64 0.12 -2.76 5.30
CA PHE A 64 0.39 -1.99 6.53
C PHE A 64 0.80 -2.90 7.70
N ILE A 65 0.06 -3.98 7.95
CA ILE A 65 0.38 -4.97 9.00
C ILE A 65 1.75 -5.59 8.74
N TYR A 66 2.06 -5.94 7.49
CA TYR A 66 3.37 -6.44 7.10
C TYR A 66 4.50 -5.44 7.40
N GLY A 67 4.26 -4.15 7.13
CA GLY A 67 5.16 -3.07 7.52
C GLY A 67 5.46 -3.04 9.02
N ILE A 68 4.42 -3.12 9.86
CA ILE A 68 4.58 -3.21 11.32
C ILE A 68 5.44 -4.43 11.69
N GLY A 69 5.12 -5.60 11.13
CA GLY A 69 5.90 -6.83 11.34
C GLY A 69 7.37 -6.67 10.96
N ARG A 70 7.67 -5.92 9.91
CA ARG A 70 9.05 -5.60 9.51
C ARG A 70 9.79 -4.68 10.46
N ILE A 71 9.11 -3.69 11.03
CA ILE A 71 9.71 -2.86 12.09
C ILE A 71 10.07 -3.73 13.29
N ILE A 72 9.15 -4.59 13.72
CA ILE A 72 9.38 -5.51 14.83
C ILE A 72 10.55 -6.44 14.52
N TYR A 73 10.61 -7.01 13.31
CA TYR A 73 11.71 -7.86 12.87
C TYR A 73 13.06 -7.12 12.88
N TYR A 74 13.10 -5.88 12.41
CA TYR A 74 14.32 -5.08 12.44
C TYR A 74 14.81 -4.83 13.87
N VAL A 75 13.91 -4.40 14.76
CA VAL A 75 14.26 -4.08 16.15
C VAL A 75 14.73 -5.34 16.91
N SER A 76 14.09 -6.48 16.67
CA SER A 76 14.39 -7.73 17.38
C SER A 76 15.58 -8.51 16.82
N LYS A 77 15.81 -8.50 15.50
CA LYS A 77 16.83 -9.37 14.86
C LYS A 77 17.96 -8.63 14.14
N ILE A 78 17.71 -7.46 13.55
CA ILE A 78 18.73 -6.77 12.74
C ILE A 78 19.50 -5.74 13.56
N ARG A 79 18.80 -4.93 14.36
CA ARG A 79 19.40 -3.89 15.21
C ARG A 79 20.46 -4.44 16.19
N PRO A 80 20.27 -5.61 16.84
CA PRO A 80 21.27 -6.17 17.73
C PRO A 80 22.60 -6.56 17.05
N LEU A 81 22.60 -6.74 15.72
CA LEU A 81 23.80 -7.11 14.95
C LEU A 81 24.79 -5.94 14.78
N GLY A 82 24.49 -4.74 15.30
CA GLY A 82 25.40 -3.58 15.30
C GLY A 82 25.65 -2.92 13.93
N GLU A 83 25.10 -3.49 12.87
CA GLU A 83 25.26 -3.04 11.49
C GLU A 83 24.42 -1.78 11.18
N LYS A 84 24.99 -0.85 10.40
CA LYS A 84 24.34 0.42 9.99
C LYS A 84 23.32 0.19 8.88
N VAL A 85 22.28 -0.59 9.15
CA VAL A 85 21.18 -0.84 8.21
C VAL A 85 20.06 0.17 8.45
N SER A 86 19.65 0.89 7.39
CA SER A 86 18.57 1.87 7.49
C SER A 86 17.20 1.22 7.33
N ILE A 87 16.26 1.53 8.24
CA ILE A 87 14.83 1.18 8.16
C ILE A 87 13.94 2.33 7.65
N LYS A 88 14.55 3.42 7.16
CA LYS A 88 13.81 4.61 6.72
C LYS A 88 12.74 4.28 5.67
N ARG A 89 12.99 3.31 4.79
CA ARG A 89 12.08 2.91 3.71
C ARG A 89 10.81 2.24 4.23
N SER A 90 10.94 1.33 5.20
CA SER A 90 9.78 0.74 5.87
C SER A 90 8.97 1.78 6.65
N PHE A 91 9.61 2.72 7.35
CA PHE A 91 8.89 3.82 8.02
C PHE A 91 8.10 4.69 7.04
N ILE A 92 8.74 5.14 5.95
CA ILE A 92 8.06 5.92 4.90
C ILE A 92 6.86 5.14 4.36
N SER A 93 7.05 3.85 4.07
CA SER A 93 5.98 3.00 3.54
C SER A 93 4.81 2.86 4.52
N ILE A 94 5.08 2.67 5.80
CA ILE A 94 4.04 2.52 6.84
C ILE A 94 3.23 3.80 7.03
N ILE A 95 3.87 4.97 6.89
CA ILE A 95 3.18 6.26 6.94
C ILE A 95 2.34 6.47 5.67
N LEU A 96 2.87 6.07 4.51
CA LEU A 96 2.16 6.21 3.24
C LEU A 96 0.98 5.23 3.11
N SER A 97 1.03 4.05 3.72
CA SER A 97 -0.06 3.07 3.67
C SER A 97 -1.43 3.59 4.16
N PRO A 98 -1.58 4.20 5.36
CA PRO A 98 -2.87 4.73 5.80
C PRO A 98 -3.34 5.90 4.94
N VAL A 99 -2.41 6.75 4.47
CA VAL A 99 -2.74 7.82 3.52
C VAL A 99 -3.27 7.23 2.21
N ASN A 100 -2.62 6.17 1.69
CA ASN A 100 -3.05 5.48 0.48
C ASN A 100 -4.43 4.82 0.66
N ALA A 101 -4.65 4.15 1.80
CA ALA A 101 -5.93 3.52 2.11
C ALA A 101 -7.06 4.55 2.21
N LEU A 102 -6.80 5.73 2.78
CA LEU A 102 -7.78 6.82 2.85
C LEU A 102 -8.17 7.32 1.45
N ILE A 103 -7.18 7.54 0.56
CA ILE A 103 -7.44 7.97 -0.82
C ILE A 103 -8.24 6.89 -1.57
N LEU A 104 -7.89 5.61 -1.40
CA LEU A 104 -8.62 4.49 -2.00
C LEU A 104 -10.06 4.41 -1.50
N TYR A 105 -10.29 4.67 -0.21
CA TYR A 105 -11.62 4.72 0.38
C TYR A 105 -12.48 5.84 -0.23
N ILE A 106 -11.90 7.03 -0.43
CA ILE A 106 -12.59 8.13 -1.13
C ILE A 106 -12.88 7.74 -2.59
N ALA A 107 -11.93 7.09 -3.28
CA ALA A 107 -12.15 6.61 -4.64
C ALA A 107 -13.33 5.63 -4.72
N LEU A 108 -13.44 4.70 -3.78
CA LEU A 108 -14.56 3.77 -3.66
C LEU A 108 -15.89 4.49 -3.45
N ILE A 109 -15.92 5.55 -2.62
CA ILE A 109 -17.12 6.36 -2.43
C ILE A 109 -17.55 7.00 -3.75
N PHE A 110 -16.63 7.59 -4.52
CA PHE A 110 -16.97 8.18 -5.82
C PHE A 110 -17.49 7.13 -6.82
N ILE A 111 -16.83 5.98 -6.90
CA ILE A 111 -17.26 4.86 -7.74
C ILE A 111 -18.65 4.35 -7.35
N ALA A 112 -18.95 4.26 -6.06
CA ALA A 112 -20.25 3.85 -5.56
C ALA A 112 -21.33 4.90 -5.89
N LEU A 113 -21.04 6.19 -5.68
CA LEU A 113 -21.95 7.30 -5.99
C LEU A 113 -22.31 7.35 -7.48
N SER A 114 -21.34 7.14 -8.38
CA SER A 114 -21.62 7.09 -9.82
C SER A 114 -22.53 5.93 -10.21
N SER A 115 -22.53 4.85 -9.45
CA SER A 115 -23.39 3.67 -9.69
C SER A 115 -24.81 3.84 -9.15
N CYS A 116 -25.02 4.76 -8.20
CA CYS A 116 -26.37 5.11 -7.70
C CYS A 116 -27.02 6.26 -8.48
N ALA A 117 -26.22 7.07 -9.17
CA ALA A 117 -26.68 8.26 -9.90
C ALA A 117 -27.00 8.01 -11.39
N ALA A 118 -26.46 6.92 -11.95
CA ALA A 118 -26.73 6.45 -13.31
C ALA A 118 -27.91 5.49 -13.35
#